data_AF-A0A8I0SSC0-F1
#
_entry.id   AF-A0A8I0SSC0-F1
#
_cell.length_a   1.000
_cell.length_b   1.000
_cell.length_c   1.000
_cell.angle_alpha   90.00
_cell.angle_beta   90.00
_cell.angle_gamma   90.00
#
_symmetry.space_group_name_H-M   'P 1'
#
loop_
_entity.id
_entity.type
_entity.pdbx_description
1 polymer ?
#
loop_
_entity_poly.entity_id
_entity_poly.type
_entity_poly.pdbx_seq_one_letter_code
_entity_poly.pdbx_strand_id
1 'polypeptide(L)'
;MNPEGKKIPLAVDSMASFEKEIMERCGLVFGGELREKLFGSIAQRMSATGEWDPSSYFNHLLNHEAEFHALIGLITNNETYFFRESGQFSIIMDYLVPQWIDRHGDKKQIKILSAGCSSGDEPYSIAIDLLESFGTEKKDLFNIIGVDIDHKSLAKARAGVYTSGSFRNNLSPNITKYFTPLGHNQRVLDKRVREMVSFAQLNLCQASYPAFMNGMDIVLFRNVSIYFSAETRLSIFNKLSSLLRPGGVIFLSATEVFHHSYMLHSDSDICLEQWGDFFFFRRRFANDLLDTHPVTLGTDPIPAIDGQRSLLPPHPGTGNGHRLDTQLSGTRATDCFTRMLEPRSENQTRDLFAKALSHAKNGQYDVALDTLKQNSSTTNNPNVLALEACILLNVGKYHEVEALCCRILDQEMFHPEAHLIFGIAANKLSRYSDSISYLKKSVYSQPDCWLPHFHLAEVYYTIGEQRQGCREYQVVLHLLEKEGAFQRHGLPFFDSSFSVADMIHLCVVKQQTLGCSKRVLLPGAS
;
A
#
# COMPACT_ATOMS: atom_id res chain seq x y z
N MET A 1 -35.71 0.49 13.71
CA MET A 1 -36.92 0.89 14.47
C MET A 1 -37.42 -0.35 15.18
N ASN A 2 -37.97 -0.23 16.38
CA ASN A 2 -38.59 -1.38 17.06
C ASN A 2 -39.88 -1.82 16.34
N PRO A 3 -40.54 -2.93 16.75
CA PRO A 3 -41.80 -3.39 16.15
C PRO A 3 -42.95 -2.36 16.23
N GLU A 4 -42.81 -1.33 17.07
CA GLU A 4 -43.76 -0.21 17.21
C GLU A 4 -43.37 1.03 16.36
N GLY A 5 -42.33 0.94 15.52
CA GLY A 5 -41.89 2.06 14.66
C GLY A 5 -41.05 3.13 15.36
N LYS A 6 -40.63 2.94 16.62
CA LYS A 6 -39.77 3.89 17.34
C LYS A 6 -38.31 3.75 16.94
N LYS A 7 -37.62 4.87 16.72
CA LYS A 7 -36.15 4.89 16.65
C LYS A 7 -35.60 4.59 18.05
N ILE A 8 -34.76 3.57 18.16
CA ILE A 8 -34.07 3.23 19.41
C ILE A 8 -32.74 3.98 19.38
N PRO A 9 -32.53 4.97 20.25
CA PRO A 9 -31.23 5.61 20.35
C PRO A 9 -30.25 4.64 21.01
N LEU A 10 -29.14 4.30 20.33
CA LEU A 10 -28.00 3.71 21.02
C LEU A 10 -27.35 4.83 21.84
N ALA A 11 -27.38 4.70 23.17
CA ALA A 11 -26.68 5.61 24.04
C ALA A 11 -25.17 5.57 23.74
N VAL A 12 -24.49 6.71 23.86
CA VAL A 12 -23.05 6.85 23.57
C VAL A 12 -22.21 5.88 24.41
N ASP A 13 -22.60 5.65 25.66
CA ASP A 13 -21.92 4.73 26.59
C ASP A 13 -22.06 3.25 26.18
N SER A 14 -23.20 2.88 25.56
CA SER A 14 -23.41 1.53 25.03
C SER A 14 -22.48 1.28 23.84
N MET A 15 -22.31 2.25 22.94
CA MET A 15 -21.44 2.13 21.76
C MET A 15 -19.97 1.95 22.12
N ALA A 16 -19.48 2.70 23.12
CA ALA A 16 -18.10 2.55 23.59
C ALA A 16 -17.81 1.13 24.09
N SER A 17 -18.81 0.46 24.68
CA SER A 17 -18.67 -0.93 25.15
C SER A 17 -18.55 -1.92 23.99
N PHE A 18 -19.35 -1.77 22.92
CA PHE A 18 -19.20 -2.57 21.70
C PHE A 18 -17.84 -2.34 21.03
N GLU A 19 -17.43 -1.07 20.87
CA GLU A 19 -16.14 -0.73 20.26
C GLU A 19 -14.97 -1.33 21.04
N LYS A 20 -15.01 -1.23 22.38
CA LYS A 20 -13.99 -1.81 23.26
C LYS A 20 -13.92 -3.33 23.12
N GLU A 21 -15.05 -4.02 23.19
CA GLU A 21 -15.11 -5.48 23.07
C GLU A 21 -14.56 -5.96 21.72
N ILE A 22 -14.96 -5.30 20.62
CA ILE A 22 -14.51 -5.68 19.28
C ILE A 22 -13.03 -5.32 19.08
N MET A 23 -12.56 -4.21 19.64
CA MET A 23 -11.14 -3.86 19.64
C MET A 23 -10.31 -4.89 20.42
N GLU A 24 -10.76 -5.30 21.60
CA GLU A 24 -10.04 -6.29 22.43
C GLU A 24 -10.00 -7.68 21.77
N ARG A 25 -11.10 -8.11 21.14
CA ARG A 25 -11.20 -9.44 20.51
C ARG A 25 -10.65 -9.51 19.08
N CYS A 26 -10.83 -8.46 18.30
CA CYS A 26 -10.52 -8.44 16.87
C CYS A 26 -9.51 -7.37 16.47
N GLY A 27 -9.06 -6.51 17.38
CA GLY A 27 -8.05 -5.48 17.10
C GLY A 27 -8.52 -4.35 16.17
N LEU A 28 -9.83 -4.31 15.85
CA LEU A 28 -10.41 -3.33 14.94
C LEU A 28 -10.52 -1.96 15.60
N VAL A 29 -10.07 -0.92 14.89
CA VAL A 29 -10.17 0.47 15.35
C VAL A 29 -11.29 1.18 14.59
N PHE A 30 -12.22 1.77 15.33
CA PHE A 30 -13.42 2.39 14.76
C PHE A 30 -13.26 3.91 14.64
N GLY A 31 -13.24 4.40 13.39
CA GLY A 31 -13.26 5.82 13.05
C GLY A 31 -14.05 6.07 11.77
N GLY A 32 -14.60 7.29 11.62
CA GLY A 32 -15.33 7.71 10.41
C GLY A 32 -16.43 6.73 9.98
N GLU A 33 -16.40 6.34 8.71
CA GLU A 33 -17.37 5.42 8.08
C GLU A 33 -17.47 4.05 8.75
N LEU A 34 -16.37 3.52 9.31
CA LEU A 34 -16.39 2.20 9.95
C LEU A 34 -17.23 2.21 11.24
N ARG A 35 -17.24 3.34 11.98
CA ARG A 35 -18.09 3.53 13.16
C ARG A 35 -19.57 3.63 12.76
N GLU A 36 -19.88 4.30 11.65
CA GLU A 36 -21.25 4.34 11.11
C GLU A 36 -21.73 2.95 10.66
N LYS A 37 -20.84 2.19 10.01
CA LYS A 37 -21.10 0.80 9.61
C LYS A 37 -21.34 -0.10 10.82
N LEU A 38 -20.56 0.06 11.89
CA LEU A 38 -20.78 -0.64 13.16
C LEU A 38 -22.17 -0.35 13.72
N PHE A 39 -22.58 0.92 13.76
CA PHE A 39 -23.90 1.32 14.24
C PHE A 39 -25.03 0.65 13.43
N GLY A 40 -24.95 0.71 12.10
CA GLY A 40 -25.91 0.06 11.22
C GLY A 40 -25.96 -1.46 11.42
N SER A 41 -24.79 -2.07 11.62
CA SER A 41 -24.66 -3.52 11.84
C SER A 41 -25.26 -3.95 13.16
N ILE A 42 -25.03 -3.22 14.25
CA ILE A 42 -25.63 -3.48 15.57
C ILE A 42 -27.16 -3.40 15.44
N ALA A 43 -27.69 -2.33 14.83
CA ALA A 43 -29.13 -2.18 14.65
C ALA A 43 -29.75 -3.32 13.83
N GLN A 44 -29.05 -3.79 12.78
CA GLN A 44 -29.48 -4.94 11.99
C GLN A 44 -29.50 -6.23 12.81
N ARG A 45 -28.47 -6.47 13.63
CA ARG A 45 -28.39 -7.67 14.48
C ARG A 45 -29.42 -7.67 15.60
N MET A 46 -29.58 -6.55 16.31
CA MET A 46 -30.65 -6.34 17.29
C MET A 46 -32.04 -6.68 16.71
N SER A 47 -32.32 -6.24 15.48
CA SER A 47 -33.57 -6.58 14.81
C SER A 47 -33.69 -8.07 14.46
N ALA A 48 -32.58 -8.74 14.16
CA ALA A 48 -32.56 -10.15 13.77
C ALA A 48 -32.69 -11.09 14.98
N THR A 49 -32.17 -10.70 16.14
CA THR A 49 -32.29 -11.44 17.40
C THR A 49 -33.57 -11.10 18.17
N GLY A 50 -34.25 -10.01 17.79
CA GLY A 50 -35.43 -9.50 18.50
C GLY A 50 -35.08 -8.74 19.78
N GLU A 51 -33.81 -8.38 19.98
CA GLU A 51 -33.32 -7.66 21.14
C GLU A 51 -33.20 -6.17 20.84
N TRP A 52 -34.17 -5.42 21.36
CA TRP A 52 -34.34 -3.99 21.06
C TRP A 52 -33.66 -3.07 22.07
N ASP A 53 -33.08 -3.62 23.15
CA ASP A 53 -32.28 -2.88 24.12
C ASP A 53 -30.77 -3.11 23.84
N PRO A 54 -29.97 -2.05 23.62
CA PRO A 54 -28.54 -2.20 23.32
C PRO A 54 -27.74 -2.91 24.41
N SER A 55 -28.09 -2.71 25.69
CA SER A 55 -27.39 -3.35 26.81
C SER A 55 -27.73 -4.84 26.91
N SER A 56 -28.99 -5.23 26.69
CA SER A 56 -29.40 -6.63 26.52
C SER A 56 -28.63 -7.28 25.39
N TYR A 57 -28.62 -6.63 24.21
CA TYR A 57 -27.94 -7.17 23.03
C TYR A 57 -26.43 -7.29 23.25
N PHE A 58 -25.81 -6.32 23.92
CA PHE A 58 -24.39 -6.42 24.30
C PHE A 58 -24.13 -7.63 25.20
N ASN A 59 -24.98 -7.86 26.22
CA ASN A 59 -24.85 -9.05 27.06
C ASN A 59 -25.07 -10.36 26.29
N HIS A 60 -26.02 -10.39 25.34
CA HIS A 60 -26.16 -11.55 24.44
C HIS A 60 -24.87 -11.78 23.67
N LEU A 61 -24.32 -10.73 23.05
CA LEU A 61 -23.10 -10.76 22.25
C LEU A 61 -21.91 -11.36 23.02
N LEU A 62 -21.74 -10.94 24.29
CA LEU A 62 -20.69 -11.45 25.18
C LEU A 62 -20.83 -12.94 25.51
N ASN A 63 -22.06 -13.46 25.54
CA ASN A 63 -22.34 -14.84 25.93
C ASN A 63 -22.50 -15.81 24.74
N HIS A 64 -22.59 -15.31 23.52
CA HIS A 64 -22.85 -16.13 22.33
C HIS A 64 -21.85 -15.83 21.20
N GLU A 65 -20.85 -16.70 21.06
CA GLU A 65 -19.81 -16.60 20.03
C GLU A 65 -20.37 -16.55 18.60
N ALA A 66 -21.43 -17.31 18.32
CA ALA A 66 -22.08 -17.31 17.02
C ALA A 66 -22.65 -15.92 16.67
N GLU A 67 -23.19 -15.20 17.67
CA GLU A 67 -23.73 -13.86 17.47
C GLU A 67 -22.61 -12.83 17.29
N PHE A 68 -21.52 -12.96 18.06
CA PHE A 68 -20.32 -12.15 17.86
C PHE A 68 -19.80 -12.26 16.42
N HIS A 69 -19.63 -13.49 15.92
CA HIS A 69 -19.23 -13.72 14.54
C HIS A 69 -20.23 -13.17 13.51
N ALA A 70 -21.53 -13.23 13.80
CA ALA A 70 -22.55 -12.67 12.92
C ALA A 70 -22.47 -11.14 12.81
N LEU A 71 -22.16 -10.45 13.92
CA LEU A 71 -21.91 -9.01 13.95
C LEU A 71 -20.62 -8.66 13.21
N ILE A 72 -19.51 -9.35 13.50
CA ILE A 72 -18.21 -9.08 12.85
C ILE A 72 -18.30 -9.23 11.33
N GLY A 73 -18.99 -10.26 10.83
CA GLY A 73 -19.15 -10.46 9.38
C GLY A 73 -19.96 -9.35 8.67
N LEU A 74 -20.69 -8.50 9.40
CA LEU A 74 -21.30 -7.29 8.83
C LEU A 74 -20.34 -6.10 8.81
N ILE A 75 -19.42 -6.04 9.78
CA ILE A 75 -18.49 -4.93 9.97
C ILE A 75 -17.30 -5.03 9.02
N THR A 76 -16.74 -6.23 8.82
CA THR A 76 -15.55 -6.41 7.97
C THR A 76 -15.83 -6.00 6.53
N ASN A 77 -14.88 -5.33 5.89
CA ASN A 77 -14.96 -5.03 4.46
C ASN A 77 -14.41 -6.24 3.69
N ASN A 78 -15.31 -7.02 3.11
CA ASN A 78 -14.94 -8.25 2.41
C ASN A 78 -14.70 -8.01 0.90
N GLU A 79 -14.49 -6.75 0.49
CA GLU A 79 -14.27 -6.40 -0.91
C GLU A 79 -12.96 -6.99 -1.45
N THR A 80 -13.10 -8.08 -2.18
CA THR A 80 -12.02 -8.79 -2.87
C THR A 80 -12.45 -9.14 -4.29
N TYR A 81 -11.48 -9.34 -5.17
CA TYR A 81 -11.70 -9.72 -6.56
C TYR A 81 -10.48 -10.47 -7.09
N PHE A 82 -10.70 -11.31 -8.09
CA PHE A 82 -9.66 -12.12 -8.69
C PHE A 82 -8.53 -11.24 -9.26
N PHE A 83 -7.29 -11.66 -9.02
CA PHE A 83 -6.05 -11.05 -9.52
C PHE A 83 -5.88 -9.59 -9.07
N ARG A 84 -6.31 -9.28 -7.84
CA ARG A 84 -6.02 -8.00 -7.17
C ARG A 84 -4.51 -7.84 -6.97
N GLU A 85 -3.97 -6.73 -7.48
CA GLU A 85 -2.53 -6.39 -7.52
C GLU A 85 -1.65 -7.56 -8.02
N SER A 86 -2.04 -8.16 -9.15
CA SER A 86 -1.40 -9.34 -9.77
C SER A 86 0.10 -9.20 -10.04
N GLY A 87 0.66 -7.98 -10.03
CA GLY A 87 2.11 -7.80 -10.15
C GLY A 87 2.92 -8.37 -8.99
N GLN A 88 2.33 -8.60 -7.81
CA GLN A 88 2.99 -9.38 -6.76
C GLN A 88 3.00 -10.87 -7.07
N PHE A 89 2.03 -11.37 -7.85
CA PHE A 89 1.94 -12.78 -8.19
C PHE A 89 3.02 -13.19 -9.20
N SER A 90 3.45 -12.28 -10.09
CA SER A 90 4.57 -12.57 -10.99
C SER A 90 5.86 -12.86 -10.22
N ILE A 91 6.09 -12.26 -9.05
CA ILE A 91 7.24 -12.62 -8.19
C ILE A 91 7.13 -14.07 -7.72
N ILE A 92 5.92 -14.51 -7.37
CA ILE A 92 5.69 -15.89 -6.95
C ILE A 92 5.98 -16.84 -8.11
N MET A 93 5.44 -16.56 -9.30
CA MET A 93 5.53 -17.44 -10.47
C MET A 93 6.90 -17.43 -11.13
N ASP A 94 7.51 -16.26 -11.30
CA ASP A 94 8.72 -16.08 -12.13
C ASP A 94 10.00 -16.21 -11.32
N TYR A 95 9.92 -16.07 -10.00
CA TYR A 95 11.10 -16.02 -9.14
C TYR A 95 11.05 -17.02 -7.97
N LEU A 96 10.04 -16.97 -7.10
CA LEU A 96 10.03 -17.76 -5.88
C LEU A 96 9.81 -19.26 -6.12
N VAL A 97 8.82 -19.63 -6.93
CA VAL A 97 8.51 -21.03 -7.23
C VAL A 97 9.63 -21.70 -8.04
N PRO A 98 10.18 -21.10 -9.12
CA PRO A 98 11.30 -21.68 -9.85
C PRO A 98 12.52 -21.93 -8.95
N GLN A 99 12.90 -20.93 -8.14
CA GLN A 99 14.02 -21.10 -7.20
C GLN A 99 13.78 -22.20 -6.15
N TRP A 100 12.54 -22.41 -5.74
CA TRP A 100 12.20 -23.49 -4.82
C TRP A 100 12.37 -24.85 -5.49
N ILE A 101 11.86 -24.99 -6.71
CA ILE A 101 11.97 -26.21 -7.52
C ILE A 101 13.44 -26.53 -7.78
N ASP A 102 14.26 -25.55 -8.11
CA ASP A 102 15.70 -25.75 -8.35
C ASP A 102 16.43 -26.25 -7.10
N ARG A 103 16.07 -25.74 -5.92
CA ARG A 103 16.71 -26.10 -4.64
C ARG A 103 16.24 -27.42 -4.05
N HIS A 104 14.97 -27.76 -4.22
CA HIS A 104 14.34 -28.87 -3.50
C HIS A 104 13.77 -29.96 -4.41
N GLY A 105 13.71 -29.71 -5.71
CA GLY A 105 12.96 -30.54 -6.67
C GLY A 105 11.48 -30.65 -6.29
N ASP A 106 10.84 -31.69 -6.79
CA ASP A 106 9.42 -31.97 -6.51
C ASP A 106 9.21 -32.76 -5.19
N LYS A 107 10.25 -32.87 -4.35
CA LYS A 107 10.23 -33.70 -3.13
C LYS A 107 9.54 -33.01 -1.95
N LYS A 108 9.34 -31.70 -2.00
CA LYS A 108 8.85 -30.91 -0.87
C LYS A 108 7.84 -29.87 -1.33
N GLN A 109 6.65 -29.93 -0.74
CA GLN A 109 5.57 -28.99 -1.04
C GLN A 109 5.92 -27.56 -0.64
N ILE A 110 5.49 -26.62 -1.48
CA ILE A 110 5.46 -25.18 -1.22
C ILE A 110 4.18 -24.87 -0.46
N LYS A 111 4.32 -24.38 0.78
CA LYS A 111 3.19 -23.97 1.62
C LYS A 111 2.92 -22.48 1.45
N ILE A 112 1.70 -22.16 1.02
CA ILE A 112 1.23 -20.80 0.76
C ILE A 112 0.05 -20.50 1.68
N LEU A 113 0.12 -19.40 2.43
CA LEU A 113 -0.94 -18.91 3.28
C LEU A 113 -1.51 -17.60 2.73
N SER A 114 -2.83 -17.51 2.55
CA SER A 114 -3.56 -16.25 2.35
C SER A 114 -4.29 -15.92 3.65
N ALA A 115 -3.81 -14.89 4.35
CA ALA A 115 -4.30 -14.43 5.64
C ALA A 115 -5.29 -13.27 5.49
N GLY A 116 -6.55 -13.52 5.84
CA GLY A 116 -7.69 -12.63 5.55
C GLY A 116 -8.20 -12.82 4.11
N CYS A 117 -8.44 -14.08 3.72
CA CYS A 117 -8.70 -14.46 2.34
C CYS A 117 -10.10 -14.09 1.81
N SER A 118 -11.00 -13.59 2.65
CA SER A 118 -12.38 -13.21 2.32
C SER A 118 -13.09 -14.34 1.55
N SER A 119 -13.68 -14.06 0.38
CA SER A 119 -14.39 -15.05 -0.45
C SER A 119 -13.49 -15.94 -1.30
N GLY A 120 -12.19 -16.02 -0.98
CA GLY A 120 -11.25 -16.95 -1.58
C GLY A 120 -10.69 -16.51 -2.93
N ASP A 121 -11.03 -15.31 -3.41
CA ASP A 121 -10.60 -14.79 -4.70
C ASP A 121 -9.05 -14.73 -4.81
N GLU A 122 -8.35 -14.34 -3.75
CA GLU A 122 -6.87 -14.33 -3.70
C GLU A 122 -6.23 -15.74 -3.78
N PRO A 123 -6.52 -16.68 -2.85
CA PRO A 123 -5.88 -17.99 -2.91
C PRO A 123 -6.27 -18.77 -4.18
N TYR A 124 -7.45 -18.55 -4.76
CA TYR A 124 -7.80 -19.13 -6.05
C TYR A 124 -7.10 -18.47 -7.23
N SER A 125 -6.84 -17.17 -7.21
CA SER A 125 -5.98 -16.54 -8.22
C SER A 125 -4.59 -17.15 -8.22
N ILE A 126 -4.00 -17.34 -7.04
CA ILE A 126 -2.70 -18.02 -6.92
C ILE A 126 -2.79 -19.45 -7.46
N ALA A 127 -3.82 -20.22 -7.09
CA ALA A 127 -4.00 -21.58 -7.61
C ALA A 127 -4.10 -21.62 -9.14
N ILE A 128 -4.83 -20.67 -9.76
CA ILE A 128 -4.94 -20.56 -11.21
C ILE A 128 -3.59 -20.22 -11.85
N ASP A 129 -2.88 -19.21 -11.33
CA ASP A 129 -1.56 -18.82 -11.89
C ASP A 129 -0.53 -19.96 -11.77
N LEU A 130 -0.57 -20.73 -10.69
CA LEU A 130 0.29 -21.90 -10.53
C LEU A 130 -0.01 -22.99 -11.58
N LEU A 131 -1.30 -23.24 -11.87
CA LEU A 131 -1.68 -24.18 -12.91
C LEU A 131 -1.31 -23.70 -14.31
N GLU A 132 -1.46 -22.40 -14.59
CA GLU A 132 -1.07 -21.82 -15.89
C GLU A 132 0.44 -21.86 -16.10
N SER A 133 1.23 -21.58 -15.06
CA SER A 133 2.69 -21.49 -15.15
C SER A 133 3.38 -22.85 -15.11
N PHE A 134 2.85 -23.80 -14.33
CA PHE A 134 3.55 -25.05 -14.00
C PHE A 134 2.82 -26.34 -14.39
N GLY A 135 1.62 -26.22 -14.94
CA GLY A 135 0.82 -27.37 -15.37
C GLY A 135 0.09 -28.08 -14.24
N THR A 136 -0.91 -28.87 -14.60
CA THR A 136 -1.76 -29.62 -13.65
C THR A 136 -1.02 -30.77 -12.96
N GLU A 137 0.02 -31.30 -13.59
CA GLU A 137 0.87 -32.37 -13.07
C GLU A 137 1.67 -31.96 -11.82
N LYS A 138 1.94 -30.66 -11.66
CA LYS A 138 2.61 -30.10 -10.48
C LYS A 138 1.65 -29.63 -9.39
N LYS A 139 0.34 -29.86 -9.54
CA LYS A 139 -0.68 -29.44 -8.56
C LYS A 139 -0.33 -29.87 -7.12
N ASP A 140 0.13 -31.10 -6.94
CA ASP A 140 0.43 -31.67 -5.62
C ASP A 140 1.72 -31.09 -4.98
N LEU A 141 2.49 -30.30 -5.72
CA LEU A 141 3.62 -29.53 -5.18
C LEU A 141 3.15 -28.36 -4.32
N PHE A 142 1.91 -27.89 -4.48
CA PHE A 142 1.42 -26.68 -3.83
C PHE A 142 0.39 -27.00 -2.75
N ASN A 143 0.59 -26.44 -1.56
CA ASN A 143 -0.37 -26.50 -0.46
C ASN A 143 -0.82 -25.08 -0.12
N ILE A 144 -2.03 -24.72 -0.57
CA ILE A 144 -2.57 -23.37 -0.43
C ILE A 144 -3.63 -23.38 0.66
N ILE A 145 -3.47 -22.49 1.64
CA ILE A 145 -4.40 -22.35 2.76
C ILE A 145 -4.92 -20.91 2.79
N GLY A 146 -6.24 -20.74 2.72
CA GLY A 146 -6.92 -19.48 2.99
C GLY A 146 -7.47 -19.46 4.41
N VAL A 147 -7.22 -18.40 5.16
CA VAL A 147 -7.80 -18.20 6.49
C VAL A 147 -8.53 -16.87 6.59
N ASP A 148 -9.66 -16.86 7.28
CA ASP A 148 -10.45 -15.65 7.53
C ASP A 148 -11.24 -15.75 8.84
N ILE A 149 -11.64 -14.62 9.40
CA ILE A 149 -12.51 -14.57 10.59
C ILE A 149 -13.98 -14.77 10.20
N ASP A 150 -14.37 -14.36 8.99
CA ASP A 150 -15.76 -14.39 8.51
C ASP A 150 -16.16 -15.74 7.92
N HIS A 151 -16.95 -16.49 8.68
CA HIS A 151 -17.49 -17.79 8.27
C HIS A 151 -18.32 -17.73 6.97
N LYS A 152 -19.02 -16.62 6.68
CA LYS A 152 -19.85 -16.49 5.47
C LYS A 152 -18.98 -16.36 4.23
N SER A 153 -17.94 -15.55 4.31
CA SER A 153 -16.95 -15.40 3.24
C SER A 153 -16.23 -16.73 2.97
N LEU A 154 -15.84 -17.46 4.02
CA LEU A 154 -15.28 -18.81 3.88
C LEU A 154 -16.26 -19.82 3.27
N ALA A 155 -17.56 -19.76 3.61
CA ALA A 155 -18.57 -20.61 3.01
C ALA A 155 -18.71 -20.32 1.51
N LYS A 156 -18.70 -19.04 1.10
CA LYS A 156 -18.68 -18.63 -0.31
C LYS A 156 -17.40 -19.13 -1.02
N ALA A 157 -16.24 -19.01 -0.37
CA ALA A 157 -14.97 -19.51 -0.90
C ALA A 157 -15.00 -21.02 -1.16
N ARG A 158 -15.51 -21.81 -0.22
CA ARG A 158 -15.66 -23.27 -0.38
C ARG A 158 -16.66 -23.64 -1.48
N ALA A 159 -17.75 -22.89 -1.62
CA ALA A 159 -18.70 -23.08 -2.72
C ALA A 159 -18.05 -22.77 -4.08
N GLY A 160 -17.17 -21.77 -4.14
CA GLY A 160 -16.48 -21.33 -5.35
C GLY A 160 -17.44 -20.78 -6.40
N VAL A 161 -18.51 -20.13 -5.96
CA VAL A 161 -19.52 -19.50 -6.82
C VAL A 161 -19.38 -17.99 -6.73
N TYR A 162 -19.17 -17.36 -7.88
CA TYR A 162 -18.79 -15.95 -8.01
C TYR A 162 -19.71 -15.19 -8.97
N THR A 163 -19.95 -13.93 -8.68
CA THR A 163 -20.75 -12.99 -9.50
C THR A 163 -19.82 -12.06 -10.28
N SER A 164 -20.38 -11.26 -11.21
CA SER A 164 -19.63 -10.24 -11.96
C SER A 164 -18.77 -9.31 -11.09
N GLY A 165 -19.20 -9.00 -9.86
CA GLY A 165 -18.43 -8.15 -8.93
C GLY A 165 -17.05 -8.69 -8.53
N SER A 166 -16.82 -10.00 -8.63
CA SER A 166 -15.50 -10.64 -8.39
C SER A 166 -14.55 -10.51 -9.59
N PHE A 167 -15.04 -10.03 -10.73
CA PHE A 167 -14.33 -9.94 -12.00
C PHE A 167 -14.17 -8.47 -12.44
N ARG A 168 -13.51 -7.66 -11.60
CA ARG A 168 -13.34 -6.22 -11.86
C ARG A 168 -12.34 -5.90 -12.96
N ASN A 169 -11.34 -6.77 -13.08
CA ASN A 169 -10.39 -6.74 -14.18
C ASN A 169 -10.92 -7.64 -15.29
N ASN A 170 -10.74 -7.22 -16.55
CA ASN A 170 -10.99 -8.11 -17.68
C ASN A 170 -10.02 -9.28 -17.59
N LEU A 171 -10.52 -10.43 -17.12
CA LEU A 171 -9.73 -11.65 -17.04
C LEU A 171 -9.33 -12.08 -18.45
N SER A 172 -8.10 -12.57 -18.59
CA SER A 172 -7.65 -13.12 -19.87
C SER A 172 -8.48 -14.37 -20.24
N PRO A 173 -8.56 -14.73 -21.53
CA PRO A 173 -9.20 -15.97 -21.95
C PRO A 173 -8.64 -17.21 -21.23
N ASN A 174 -7.32 -17.22 -20.97
CA ASN A 174 -6.61 -18.28 -20.26
C ASN A 174 -7.08 -18.47 -18.82
N ILE A 175 -7.49 -17.39 -18.14
CA ILE A 175 -8.07 -17.45 -16.80
C ILE A 175 -9.57 -17.80 -16.88
N THR A 176 -10.27 -17.24 -17.87
CA THR A 176 -11.73 -17.39 -18.00
C THR A 176 -12.15 -18.85 -18.17
N LYS A 177 -11.28 -19.70 -18.73
CA LYS A 177 -11.52 -21.15 -18.91
C LYS A 177 -11.75 -21.91 -17.59
N TYR A 178 -11.31 -21.38 -16.45
CA TYR A 178 -11.51 -21.99 -15.13
C TYR A 178 -12.89 -21.70 -14.53
N PHE A 179 -13.74 -20.91 -15.21
CA PHE A 179 -15.04 -20.52 -14.71
C PHE A 179 -16.16 -20.99 -15.64
N THR A 180 -17.05 -21.83 -15.12
CA THR A 180 -18.22 -22.31 -15.88
C THR A 180 -19.46 -21.50 -15.49
N PRO A 181 -20.29 -21.03 -16.44
CA PRO A 181 -21.56 -20.37 -16.11
C PRO A 181 -22.50 -21.28 -15.31
N LEU A 182 -23.13 -20.75 -14.26
CA LEU A 182 -24.10 -21.47 -13.40
C LEU A 182 -25.53 -20.89 -13.49
N GLY A 183 -25.74 -19.86 -14.32
CA GLY A 183 -27.00 -19.11 -14.40
C GLY A 183 -27.05 -17.91 -13.44
N HIS A 184 -28.06 -17.05 -13.53
CA HIS A 184 -28.24 -15.86 -12.68
C HIS A 184 -27.00 -14.95 -12.54
N ASN A 185 -26.23 -14.80 -13.63
CA ASN A 185 -24.97 -14.06 -13.65
C ASN A 185 -23.90 -14.58 -12.66
N GLN A 186 -23.99 -15.86 -12.30
CA GLN A 186 -23.01 -16.57 -11.49
C GLN A 186 -22.14 -17.48 -12.34
N ARG A 187 -20.92 -17.69 -11.86
CA ARG A 187 -19.94 -18.61 -12.41
C ARG A 187 -19.41 -19.50 -11.29
N VAL A 188 -19.23 -20.77 -11.57
CA VAL A 188 -18.61 -21.74 -10.68
C VAL A 188 -17.16 -21.97 -11.09
N LEU A 189 -16.27 -21.94 -10.11
CA LEU A 189 -14.85 -22.23 -10.29
C LEU A 189 -14.64 -23.74 -10.50
N ASP A 190 -13.76 -24.07 -11.44
CA ASP A 190 -13.42 -25.44 -11.78
C ASP A 190 -12.97 -26.22 -10.54
N LYS A 191 -13.45 -27.46 -10.41
CA LYS A 191 -13.20 -28.33 -9.25
C LYS A 191 -11.70 -28.54 -9.04
N ARG A 192 -10.93 -28.62 -10.13
CA ARG A 192 -9.47 -28.84 -10.09
C ARG A 192 -8.75 -27.72 -9.35
N VAL A 193 -9.19 -26.46 -9.52
CA VAL A 193 -8.65 -25.30 -8.79
C VAL A 193 -9.13 -25.31 -7.35
N ARG A 194 -10.42 -25.61 -7.13
CA ARG A 194 -11.01 -25.65 -5.77
C ARG A 194 -10.30 -26.62 -4.84
N GLU A 195 -9.92 -27.77 -5.36
CA GLU A 195 -9.19 -28.81 -4.63
C GLU A 195 -7.74 -28.44 -4.27
N MET A 196 -7.18 -27.36 -4.82
CA MET A 196 -5.83 -26.88 -4.44
C MET A 196 -5.83 -26.05 -3.17
N VAL A 197 -6.99 -25.55 -2.75
CA VAL A 197 -7.10 -24.58 -1.66
C VAL A 197 -7.92 -25.16 -0.52
N SER A 198 -7.31 -25.16 0.67
CA SER A 198 -8.00 -25.48 1.92
C SER A 198 -8.37 -24.19 2.66
N PHE A 199 -9.53 -24.19 3.33
CA PHE A 199 -10.02 -23.03 4.06
C PHE A 199 -10.25 -23.32 5.54
N ALA A 200 -9.70 -22.49 6.42
CA ALA A 200 -9.90 -22.57 7.86
C ALA A 200 -10.35 -21.22 8.44
N GLN A 201 -11.15 -21.25 9.50
CA GLN A 201 -11.49 -20.03 10.23
C GLN A 201 -10.34 -19.67 11.18
N LEU A 202 -9.96 -18.39 11.18
CA LEU A 202 -8.88 -17.89 12.04
C LEU A 202 -9.13 -16.43 12.39
N ASN A 203 -9.01 -16.11 13.68
CA ASN A 203 -8.87 -14.72 14.11
C ASN A 203 -7.37 -14.38 14.16
N LEU A 204 -6.91 -13.46 13.31
CA LEU A 204 -5.50 -13.03 13.31
C LEU A 204 -5.06 -12.42 14.65
N CYS A 205 -5.99 -11.90 15.45
CA CYS A 205 -5.69 -11.34 16.76
C CYS A 205 -5.53 -12.40 17.86
N GLN A 206 -5.90 -13.66 17.62
CA GLN A 206 -5.81 -14.70 18.64
C GLN A 206 -4.36 -14.96 19.09
N ALA A 207 -4.21 -15.41 20.34
CA ALA A 207 -2.90 -15.53 21.00
C ALA A 207 -1.93 -16.50 20.29
N SER A 208 -2.44 -17.61 19.75
CA SER A 208 -1.63 -18.64 19.09
C SER A 208 -2.31 -19.13 17.81
N TYR A 209 -1.54 -19.33 16.75
CA TYR A 209 -2.04 -19.92 15.52
C TYR A 209 -1.96 -21.46 15.53
N PRO A 210 -2.87 -22.15 14.83
CA PRO A 210 -2.83 -23.60 14.71
C PRO A 210 -1.52 -24.14 14.15
N ALA A 211 -1.05 -25.28 14.66
CA ALA A 211 0.24 -25.86 14.28
C ALA A 211 0.36 -26.22 12.78
N PHE A 212 -0.75 -26.47 12.08
CA PHE A 212 -0.74 -26.73 10.63
C PHE A 212 -0.21 -25.53 9.84
N MET A 213 -0.26 -24.32 10.41
CA MET A 213 0.22 -23.10 9.79
C MET A 213 1.74 -22.92 9.90
N ASN A 214 2.46 -23.81 10.60
CA ASN A 214 3.90 -23.69 10.76
C ASN A 214 4.67 -24.11 9.49
N GLY A 215 5.77 -23.40 9.26
CA GLY A 215 6.70 -23.67 8.17
C GLY A 215 6.14 -23.27 6.81
N MET A 216 5.61 -22.05 6.72
CA MET A 216 5.15 -21.42 5.48
C MET A 216 6.34 -20.99 4.63
N ASP A 217 6.19 -21.12 3.32
CA ASP A 217 7.17 -20.64 2.35
C ASP A 217 6.75 -19.27 1.81
N ILE A 218 5.43 -19.05 1.66
CA ILE A 218 4.85 -17.78 1.23
C ILE A 218 3.64 -17.45 2.13
N VAL A 219 3.57 -16.22 2.62
CA VAL A 219 2.40 -15.65 3.30
C VAL A 219 1.93 -14.40 2.56
N LEU A 220 0.64 -14.32 2.25
CA LEU A 220 -0.03 -13.15 1.71
C LEU A 220 -0.88 -12.57 2.85
N PHE A 221 -0.57 -11.34 3.28
CA PHE A 221 -1.32 -10.61 4.30
C PHE A 221 -1.65 -9.21 3.75
N ARG A 222 -2.63 -9.19 2.83
CA ARG A 222 -2.86 -8.06 1.92
C ARG A 222 -4.26 -7.47 2.09
N ASN A 223 -4.34 -6.15 2.16
CA ASN A 223 -5.54 -5.34 2.30
C ASN A 223 -6.40 -5.67 3.54
N VAL A 224 -5.77 -6.16 4.61
CA VAL A 224 -6.43 -6.58 5.87
C VAL A 224 -5.98 -5.71 7.05
N SER A 225 -4.70 -5.32 7.07
CA SER A 225 -4.08 -4.65 8.21
C SER A 225 -4.57 -3.21 8.41
N ILE A 226 -5.17 -2.59 7.38
CA ILE A 226 -5.67 -1.20 7.40
C ILE A 226 -6.75 -0.94 8.47
N TYR A 227 -7.38 -1.99 9.00
CA TYR A 227 -8.42 -1.88 10.03
C TYR A 227 -7.88 -1.99 11.47
N PHE A 228 -6.60 -2.33 11.62
CA PHE A 228 -6.00 -2.64 12.91
C PHE A 228 -5.21 -1.46 13.49
N SER A 229 -5.13 -1.39 14.82
CA SER A 229 -4.23 -0.45 15.51
C SER A 229 -2.76 -0.72 15.13
N ALA A 230 -1.87 0.26 15.32
CA ALA A 230 -0.43 0.06 15.09
C ALA A 230 0.13 -1.16 15.87
N GLU A 231 -0.24 -1.28 17.14
CA GLU A 231 0.18 -2.39 18.01
C GLU A 231 -0.37 -3.74 17.51
N THR A 232 -1.63 -3.78 17.10
CA THR A 232 -2.26 -5.00 16.56
C THR A 232 -1.60 -5.43 15.26
N ARG A 233 -1.34 -4.49 14.34
CA ARG A 233 -0.63 -4.76 13.08
C ARG A 233 0.73 -5.39 13.33
N LEU A 234 1.53 -4.81 14.21
CA LEU A 234 2.84 -5.33 14.59
C LEU A 234 2.75 -6.74 15.18
N SER A 235 1.82 -6.95 16.11
CA SER A 235 1.59 -8.26 16.72
C SER A 235 1.22 -9.33 15.69
N ILE A 236 0.28 -9.03 14.80
CA ILE A 236 -0.12 -9.95 13.72
C ILE A 236 1.04 -10.23 12.78
N PHE A 237 1.75 -9.19 12.34
CA PHE A 237 2.89 -9.32 11.43
C PHE A 237 4.00 -10.19 12.03
N ASN A 238 4.35 -9.99 13.31
CA ASN A 238 5.35 -10.80 14.01
C ASN A 238 4.91 -12.27 14.11
N LYS A 239 3.63 -12.51 14.48
CA LYS A 239 3.08 -13.88 14.53
C LYS A 239 3.12 -14.54 13.16
N LEU A 240 2.68 -13.87 12.09
CA LEU A 240 2.72 -14.41 10.73
C LEU A 240 4.15 -14.65 10.25
N SER A 241 5.07 -13.72 10.51
CA SER A 241 6.49 -13.85 10.17
C SER A 241 7.15 -15.04 10.88
N SER A 242 6.74 -15.33 12.12
CA SER A 242 7.24 -16.48 12.88
C SER A 242 6.87 -17.83 12.25
N LEU A 243 5.79 -17.89 11.45
CA LEU A 243 5.37 -19.08 10.72
C LEU A 243 6.30 -19.41 9.54
N LEU A 244 7.03 -18.43 9.02
CA LEU A 244 7.87 -18.59 7.83
C LEU A 244 9.03 -19.53 8.12
N ARG A 245 9.37 -20.40 7.16
CA ARG A 245 10.68 -21.06 7.16
C ARG A 245 11.79 -20.03 6.91
N PRO A 246 13.05 -20.33 7.27
CA PRO A 246 14.18 -19.54 6.80
C PRO A 246 14.14 -19.40 5.27
N GLY A 247 14.26 -18.18 4.76
CA GLY A 247 14.11 -17.84 3.34
C GLY A 247 12.67 -17.61 2.86
N GLY A 248 11.65 -17.95 3.67
CA GLY A 248 10.25 -17.73 3.36
C GLY A 248 9.89 -16.25 3.32
N VAL A 249 8.81 -15.90 2.62
CA VAL A 249 8.43 -14.51 2.37
C VAL A 249 7.02 -14.17 2.82
N ILE A 250 6.79 -12.92 3.20
CA ILE A 250 5.48 -12.32 3.43
C ILE A 250 5.25 -11.11 2.53
N PHE A 251 4.14 -11.13 1.80
CA PHE A 251 3.67 -10.05 0.95
C PHE A 251 2.57 -9.27 1.67
N LEU A 252 2.67 -7.95 1.67
CA LEU A 252 1.60 -7.04 2.09
C LEU A 252 1.13 -6.23 0.89
N SER A 253 -0.06 -5.63 0.96
CA SER A 253 -0.47 -4.72 -0.10
C SER A 253 0.35 -3.43 -0.07
N ALA A 254 0.25 -2.68 -1.16
CA ALA A 254 1.10 -1.53 -1.37
C ALA A 254 0.99 -0.48 -0.25
N THR A 255 -0.21 -0.21 0.21
CA THR A 255 -0.46 0.77 1.27
C THR A 255 -0.09 0.27 2.67
N GLU A 256 0.22 -1.02 2.83
CA GLU A 256 0.43 -1.65 4.13
C GLU A 256 1.89 -1.85 4.49
N VAL A 257 2.78 -2.04 3.51
CA VAL A 257 4.22 -2.19 3.78
C VAL A 257 4.80 -0.98 4.47
N PHE A 258 4.37 0.23 4.11
CA PHE A 258 4.79 1.45 4.81
C PHE A 258 4.45 1.39 6.30
N HIS A 259 3.29 0.87 6.67
CA HIS A 259 2.90 0.75 8.08
C HIS A 259 3.73 -0.26 8.88
N HIS A 260 4.40 -1.20 8.21
CA HIS A 260 5.18 -2.26 8.84
C HIS A 260 6.70 -2.01 8.75
N SER A 261 7.17 -1.23 7.77
CA SER A 261 8.60 -0.97 7.56
C SER A 261 9.26 -0.20 8.70
N TYR A 262 8.56 0.73 9.34
CA TYR A 262 9.07 1.50 10.49
C TYR A 262 9.16 0.70 11.80
N MET A 263 8.60 -0.51 11.81
CA MET A 263 8.50 -1.34 13.01
C MET A 263 9.58 -2.42 13.08
N LEU A 264 10.43 -2.52 12.04
CA LEU A 264 11.54 -3.47 12.01
C LEU A 264 12.80 -2.84 12.56
N HIS A 265 13.32 -3.42 13.64
CA HIS A 265 14.67 -3.14 14.11
C HIS A 265 15.70 -3.81 13.18
N SER A 266 16.92 -3.26 13.12
CA SER A 266 18.05 -3.81 12.35
C SER A 266 18.34 -5.28 12.64
N ASP A 267 18.01 -5.71 13.86
CA ASP A 267 18.29 -7.04 14.41
C ASP A 267 17.11 -8.02 14.20
N SER A 268 16.09 -7.64 13.44
CA SER A 268 14.97 -8.54 13.15
C SER A 268 15.37 -9.65 12.17
N ASP A 269 14.83 -10.85 12.41
CA ASP A 269 14.97 -12.03 11.53
C ASP A 269 14.32 -11.84 10.14
N ILE A 270 13.72 -10.67 9.88
CA ILE A 270 12.94 -10.35 8.70
C ILE A 270 13.56 -9.12 8.03
N CYS A 271 13.94 -9.22 6.76
CA CYS A 271 14.40 -8.09 5.96
C CYS A 271 13.37 -7.72 4.89
N LEU A 272 13.34 -6.46 4.50
CA LEU A 272 12.52 -6.00 3.36
C LEU A 272 13.35 -6.11 2.08
N GLU A 273 12.79 -6.77 1.09
CA GLU A 273 13.38 -6.95 -0.24
C GLU A 273 12.51 -6.26 -1.29
N GLN A 274 13.16 -5.91 -2.40
CA GLN A 274 12.51 -5.30 -3.55
C GLN A 274 12.79 -6.14 -4.80
N TRP A 275 11.75 -6.37 -5.60
CA TRP A 275 11.86 -6.96 -6.92
C TRP A 275 11.05 -6.13 -7.91
N GLY A 276 11.73 -5.47 -8.83
CA GLY A 276 11.12 -4.46 -9.71
C GLY A 276 10.48 -3.33 -8.90
N ASP A 277 9.17 -3.13 -9.08
CA ASP A 277 8.37 -2.10 -8.40
C ASP A 277 7.67 -2.60 -7.12
N PHE A 278 7.89 -3.84 -6.71
CA PHE A 278 7.18 -4.46 -5.59
C PHE A 278 8.11 -4.77 -4.42
N PHE A 279 7.54 -4.74 -3.22
CA PHE A 279 8.21 -5.00 -1.96
C PHE A 279 7.57 -6.20 -1.26
N PHE A 280 8.40 -6.99 -0.59
CA PHE A 280 7.98 -8.08 0.27
C PHE A 280 9.03 -8.29 1.36
N PHE A 281 8.64 -8.90 2.47
CA PHE A 281 9.59 -9.19 3.53
C PHE A 281 10.04 -10.64 3.47
N ARG A 282 11.34 -10.91 3.67
CA ARG A 282 11.93 -12.24 3.70
C ARG A 282 12.46 -12.55 5.09
N ARG A 283 12.22 -13.77 5.56
CA ARG A 283 12.90 -14.31 6.75
C ARG A 283 14.34 -14.69 6.40
N ARG A 284 15.31 -14.14 7.13
CA ARG A 284 16.74 -14.44 6.95
C ARG A 284 17.03 -15.94 7.13
N PHE A 285 18.08 -16.43 6.48
CA PHE A 285 18.56 -17.78 6.75
C PHE A 285 19.27 -17.80 8.10
N ALA A 286 19.21 -18.93 8.82
CA ALA A 286 19.85 -19.05 10.13
C ALA A 286 21.38 -18.81 10.09
N ASN A 287 22.01 -19.03 8.93
CA ASN A 287 23.43 -18.75 8.73
C ASN A 287 23.73 -17.26 8.46
N ASP A 288 22.74 -16.45 8.06
CA ASP A 288 22.91 -15.01 7.83
C ASP A 288 22.90 -14.20 9.13
N LEU A 289 22.49 -14.81 10.26
CA LEU A 289 22.51 -14.16 11.58
C LEU A 289 23.92 -14.01 12.16
N LEU A 290 24.92 -14.65 11.55
CA LEU A 290 26.33 -14.56 11.95
C LEU A 290 27.17 -13.67 11.03
N ASP A 291 26.64 -13.23 9.89
CA ASP A 291 27.35 -12.38 8.93
C ASP A 291 26.68 -11.00 8.83
N THR A 292 27.18 -10.03 9.59
CA THR A 292 26.89 -8.60 9.40
C THR A 292 27.72 -8.03 8.23
N HIS A 293 27.56 -8.61 7.04
CA HIS A 293 28.12 -8.06 5.81
C HIS A 293 27.02 -7.94 4.74
N PRO A 294 26.96 -6.79 4.01
CA PRO A 294 25.94 -6.57 3.00
C PRO A 294 26.06 -7.64 1.91
N VAL A 295 24.97 -8.37 1.68
CA VAL A 295 24.85 -9.35 0.61
C VAL A 295 24.89 -8.61 -0.73
N THR A 296 26.03 -8.67 -1.42
CA THR A 296 26.11 -8.40 -2.85
C THR A 296 25.51 -9.59 -3.60
N LEU A 297 24.34 -9.39 -4.22
CA LEU A 297 23.80 -10.34 -5.19
C LEU A 297 24.78 -10.42 -6.38
N GLY A 298 25.31 -11.62 -6.62
CA GLY A 298 26.29 -11.91 -7.65
C GLY A 298 25.80 -11.60 -9.07
N THR A 299 26.70 -11.03 -9.86
CA THR A 299 26.56 -10.79 -11.29
C THR A 299 26.89 -12.05 -12.08
N ASP A 300 25.96 -13.00 -12.18
CA ASP A 300 26.08 -14.03 -13.22
C ASP A 300 25.44 -13.54 -14.53
N PRO A 301 26.11 -13.69 -15.69
CA PRO A 301 25.67 -13.11 -16.95
C PRO A 301 24.44 -13.83 -17.53
N ILE A 302 23.47 -13.02 -17.97
CA ILE A 302 22.32 -13.41 -18.78
C ILE A 302 22.83 -13.99 -20.11
N PRO A 303 22.36 -15.17 -20.59
CA PRO A 303 22.70 -15.68 -21.92
C PRO A 303 22.18 -14.72 -23.00
N ALA A 304 23.06 -14.38 -23.95
CA ALA A 304 22.84 -13.39 -24.99
C ALA A 304 21.61 -13.69 -25.87
N ILE A 305 20.72 -12.70 -25.99
CA ILE A 305 19.75 -12.61 -27.09
C ILE A 305 20.44 -11.80 -28.20
N ASP A 306 20.57 -12.45 -29.35
CA ASP A 306 21.27 -11.95 -30.53
C ASP A 306 20.51 -10.79 -31.23
N GLY A 307 21.30 -9.78 -31.60
CA GLY A 307 21.11 -8.82 -32.70
C GLY A 307 19.76 -8.10 -32.89
N GLN A 308 19.73 -6.78 -32.66
CA GLN A 308 20.14 -5.82 -33.70
C GLN A 308 19.92 -4.33 -33.31
N ARG A 309 20.99 -3.56 -33.57
CA ARG A 309 21.08 -2.14 -33.96
C ARG A 309 21.07 -1.03 -32.89
N SER A 310 22.31 -0.71 -32.54
CA SER A 310 22.85 0.54 -32.00
C SER A 310 22.57 1.77 -32.88
N LEU A 311 22.50 2.97 -32.26
CA LEU A 311 23.47 4.08 -32.42
C LEU A 311 22.85 5.45 -32.01
N LEU A 312 23.25 5.97 -30.84
CA LEU A 312 23.39 7.42 -30.56
C LEU A 312 24.67 7.96 -31.27
N PRO A 313 25.10 9.27 -31.24
CA PRO A 313 24.67 10.52 -30.55
C PRO A 313 24.71 11.76 -31.54
N PRO A 314 24.83 13.09 -31.20
CA PRO A 314 25.01 13.79 -29.91
C PRO A 314 24.18 15.07 -29.60
N HIS A 315 24.23 15.46 -28.31
CA HIS A 315 23.90 16.74 -27.65
C HIS A 315 24.51 18.01 -28.32
N PRO A 316 24.17 19.30 -27.98
CA PRO A 316 23.95 19.82 -26.61
C PRO A 316 23.01 21.04 -26.41
N GLY A 317 22.75 21.40 -25.13
CA GLY A 317 22.59 22.81 -24.72
C GLY A 317 21.52 23.13 -23.66
N THR A 318 21.93 23.15 -22.38
CA THR A 318 21.70 24.20 -21.35
C THR A 318 20.32 24.92 -21.30
N GLY A 319 19.60 25.06 -20.19
CA GLY A 319 19.92 25.02 -18.76
C GLY A 319 19.12 26.11 -18.02
N ASN A 320 18.84 25.89 -16.73
CA ASN A 320 18.52 26.86 -15.66
C ASN A 320 17.28 27.78 -15.85
N GLY A 321 16.40 28.05 -14.89
CA GLY A 321 16.30 27.69 -13.48
C GLY A 321 15.55 28.79 -12.73
N HIS A 322 15.02 28.45 -11.56
CA HIS A 322 15.14 29.26 -10.35
C HIS A 322 14.40 30.65 -10.30
N ARG A 323 13.35 30.94 -9.48
CA ARG A 323 13.43 31.51 -8.10
C ARG A 323 12.04 31.85 -7.44
N LEU A 324 11.65 31.16 -6.35
CA LEU A 324 10.91 31.51 -5.09
C LEU A 324 10.42 32.99 -4.69
N ASP A 325 9.78 33.25 -3.51
CA ASP A 325 10.03 34.26 -2.38
C ASP A 325 8.87 34.56 -1.38
N THR A 326 9.15 34.47 -0.06
CA THR A 326 8.77 35.30 1.15
C THR A 326 7.52 35.03 2.02
N GLN A 327 7.76 34.37 3.18
CA GLN A 327 7.51 34.79 4.59
C GLN A 327 6.15 35.29 5.16
N LEU A 328 5.84 34.69 6.32
CA LEU A 328 5.48 35.27 7.65
C LEU A 328 4.02 35.30 8.17
N SER A 329 3.91 34.59 9.30
CA SER A 329 3.02 34.75 10.47
C SER A 329 1.64 34.09 10.45
N GLY A 330 1.42 33.22 11.45
CA GLY A 330 0.16 32.52 11.68
C GLY A 330 0.36 31.25 12.51
N THR A 331 0.38 31.42 13.83
CA THR A 331 0.18 30.42 14.89
C THR A 331 -0.66 29.20 14.46
N ARG A 332 -0.03 28.02 14.30
CA ARG A 332 -0.65 26.67 14.23
C ARG A 332 0.42 25.57 14.13
N ALA A 333 0.15 24.42 14.76
CA ALA A 333 0.84 23.13 14.64
C ALA A 333 2.31 23.05 15.10
N THR A 334 2.60 23.37 16.37
CA THR A 334 3.99 23.38 16.90
C THR A 334 4.20 22.48 18.13
N ASP A 335 3.50 21.35 18.28
CA ASP A 335 3.66 20.47 19.45
C ASP A 335 3.97 19.00 19.15
N CYS A 336 4.61 18.69 18.01
CA CYS A 336 5.11 17.33 17.74
C CYS A 336 6.63 17.24 17.49
N PHE A 337 7.40 18.31 17.70
CA PHE A 337 8.82 18.35 17.32
C PHE A 337 9.85 18.35 18.46
N THR A 338 9.44 18.05 19.69
CA THR A 338 10.35 18.06 20.84
C THR A 338 10.09 16.88 21.76
N ARG A 339 10.59 15.69 21.39
CA ARG A 339 11.14 14.75 22.38
C ARG A 339 12.09 13.74 21.73
N MET A 340 13.28 13.68 22.35
CA MET A 340 14.36 12.71 22.16
C MET A 340 15.28 12.92 20.97
N LEU A 341 16.28 13.79 21.19
CA LEU A 341 17.72 13.49 21.30
C LEU A 341 18.45 14.84 21.17
N GLU A 342 19.30 15.22 22.13
CA GLU A 342 20.24 16.34 21.91
C GLU A 342 21.67 15.84 22.04
N PRO A 343 22.51 16.20 21.06
CA PRO A 343 23.69 17.00 21.36
C PRO A 343 23.72 18.30 20.54
N ARG A 344 24.48 19.30 21.02
CA ARG A 344 24.59 20.69 20.53
C ARG A 344 24.83 20.91 19.01
N SER A 345 25.16 19.89 18.22
CA SER A 345 25.33 19.97 16.76
C SER A 345 24.01 20.01 15.97
N GLU A 346 22.89 19.54 16.54
CA GLU A 346 21.60 19.53 15.84
C GLU A 346 20.92 20.90 15.78
N ASN A 347 21.10 21.76 16.79
CA ASN A 347 20.49 23.10 16.81
C ASN A 347 21.01 23.99 15.68
N GLN A 348 22.30 23.91 15.35
CA GLN A 348 22.86 24.63 14.19
C GLN A 348 22.32 24.09 12.86
N THR A 349 22.10 22.78 12.76
CA THR A 349 21.54 22.13 11.56
C THR A 349 20.09 22.53 11.34
N ARG A 350 19.29 22.59 12.41
CA ARG A 350 17.89 23.04 12.38
C ARG A 350 17.77 24.51 11.99
N ASP A 351 18.62 25.38 12.55
CA ASP A 351 18.61 26.81 12.24
C ASP A 351 19.02 27.09 10.78
N LEU A 352 20.01 26.35 10.26
CA LEU A 352 20.43 26.46 8.86
C LEU A 352 19.37 25.94 7.90
N PHE A 353 18.74 24.81 8.23
CA PHE A 353 17.64 24.26 7.46
C PHE A 353 16.45 25.21 7.39
N ALA A 354 16.07 25.82 8.52
CA ALA A 354 14.98 26.81 8.55
C ALA A 354 15.31 28.07 7.73
N LYS A 355 16.57 28.54 7.78
CA LYS A 355 17.04 29.68 6.96
C LYS A 355 17.04 29.34 5.48
N ALA A 356 17.61 28.19 5.09
CA ALA A 356 17.63 27.71 3.72
C ALA A 356 16.20 27.49 3.20
N LEU A 357 15.30 26.93 4.01
CA LEU A 357 13.89 26.74 3.67
C LEU A 357 13.17 28.08 3.51
N SER A 358 13.42 29.05 4.38
CA SER A 358 12.91 30.41 4.17
C SER A 358 13.43 30.90 2.84
N HIS A 359 14.75 30.99 2.65
CA HIS A 359 15.44 31.28 1.39
C HIS A 359 15.08 30.39 0.22
N ALA A 360 14.31 29.29 0.38
CA ALA A 360 13.78 28.32 -0.61
C ALA A 360 12.28 28.51 -0.95
N LYS A 361 11.49 29.05 -0.01
CA LYS A 361 10.20 29.72 -0.27
C LYS A 361 10.38 31.14 -0.79
N ASN A 362 11.58 31.65 -0.49
CA ASN A 362 12.50 32.81 -0.59
C ASN A 362 13.18 33.51 -1.79
N GLY A 363 12.76 33.57 -3.02
CA GLY A 363 13.41 34.19 -4.20
C GLY A 363 14.82 33.83 -4.56
N GLN A 364 15.53 33.12 -3.73
CA GLN A 364 16.95 33.18 -3.59
C GLN A 364 17.52 31.77 -3.51
N TYR A 365 17.34 30.96 -4.57
CA TYR A 365 17.73 29.55 -4.55
C TYR A 365 19.26 29.46 -4.43
N ASP A 366 20.00 30.40 -5.01
CA ASP A 366 21.47 30.46 -4.88
C ASP A 366 21.88 30.74 -3.43
N VAL A 367 21.18 31.64 -2.74
CA VAL A 367 21.42 31.94 -1.31
C VAL A 367 21.04 30.73 -0.44
N ALA A 368 19.95 30.03 -0.78
CA ALA A 368 19.55 28.80 -0.10
C ALA A 368 20.62 27.71 -0.26
N LEU A 369 21.11 27.47 -1.48
CA LEU A 369 22.17 26.49 -1.75
C LEU A 369 23.49 26.87 -1.06
N ASP A 370 23.87 28.16 -1.07
CA ASP A 370 25.06 28.63 -0.36
C ASP A 370 24.93 28.48 1.15
N THR A 371 23.73 28.70 1.71
CA THR A 371 23.42 28.46 3.13
C THR A 371 23.55 26.97 3.49
N LEU A 372 23.12 26.06 2.61
CA LEU A 372 23.24 24.62 2.81
C LEU A 372 24.70 24.13 2.74
N LYS A 373 25.55 24.79 1.94
CA LYS A 373 26.98 24.44 1.77
C LYS A 373 27.90 24.90 2.90
N GLN A 374 27.46 25.84 3.75
CA GLN A 374 28.29 26.45 4.79
C GLN A 374 28.71 25.51 5.93
N ASN A 375 28.15 24.29 6.03
CA ASN A 375 28.55 23.28 7.01
C ASN A 375 28.82 21.92 6.36
N SER A 376 30.05 21.42 6.46
CA SER A 376 30.46 20.10 5.95
C SER A 376 29.87 18.94 6.75
N SER A 377 29.51 19.15 8.02
CA SER A 377 28.88 18.18 8.92
C SER A 377 27.38 17.98 8.69
N THR A 378 26.72 18.87 7.93
CA THR A 378 25.29 18.78 7.55
C THR A 378 25.06 18.19 6.15
N THR A 379 26.14 17.85 5.43
CA THR A 379 26.12 17.41 4.03
C THR A 379 25.52 16.03 3.79
N ASN A 380 25.13 15.31 4.85
CA ASN A 380 24.64 13.94 4.75
C ASN A 380 23.36 13.67 5.53
N ASN A 381 22.61 14.71 5.92
CA ASN A 381 21.28 14.54 6.52
C ASN A 381 20.22 14.39 5.40
N PRO A 382 19.40 13.33 5.39
CA PRO A 382 18.38 13.08 4.37
C PRO A 382 17.44 14.26 4.11
N ASN A 383 16.97 14.95 5.15
CA ASN A 383 16.07 16.10 5.01
C ASN A 383 16.76 17.31 4.36
N VAL A 384 18.04 17.53 4.68
CA VAL A 384 18.85 18.60 4.07
C VAL A 384 19.10 18.30 2.59
N LEU A 385 19.43 17.05 2.28
CA LEU A 385 19.61 16.58 0.90
C LEU A 385 18.30 16.65 0.10
N ALA A 386 17.16 16.35 0.72
CA ALA A 386 15.84 16.45 0.09
C ALA A 386 15.49 17.90 -0.24
N LEU A 387 15.76 18.84 0.67
CA LEU A 387 15.62 20.28 0.41
C LEU A 387 16.55 20.73 -0.72
N GLU A 388 17.82 20.32 -0.71
CA GLU A 388 18.78 20.61 -1.78
C GLU A 388 18.29 20.05 -3.13
N ALA A 389 17.83 18.79 -3.15
CA ALA A 389 17.28 18.16 -4.34
C ALA A 389 16.01 18.86 -4.86
N CYS A 390 15.13 19.33 -3.98
CA CYS A 390 13.94 20.10 -4.36
C CYS A 390 14.30 21.49 -4.93
N ILE A 391 15.27 22.18 -4.31
CA ILE A 391 15.81 23.43 -4.85
C ILE A 391 16.39 23.15 -6.24
N LEU A 392 17.20 22.10 -6.38
CA LEU A 392 17.83 21.72 -7.63
C LEU A 392 16.84 21.34 -8.73
N LEU A 393 15.72 20.70 -8.35
CA LEU A 393 14.59 20.41 -9.22
C LEU A 393 13.98 21.69 -9.80
N ASN A 394 13.84 22.73 -8.98
CA ASN A 394 13.36 24.04 -9.41
C ASN A 394 14.40 24.85 -10.22
N VAL A 395 15.71 24.54 -10.15
CA VAL A 395 16.69 25.05 -11.15
C VAL A 395 16.51 24.34 -12.48
N GLY A 396 15.97 23.13 -12.46
CA GLY A 396 16.08 22.20 -13.58
C GLY A 396 17.44 21.50 -13.68
N LYS A 397 18.19 21.37 -12.58
CA LYS A 397 19.44 20.59 -12.53
C LYS A 397 19.16 19.11 -12.25
N TYR A 398 18.39 18.47 -13.13
CA TYR A 398 17.80 17.14 -12.89
C TYR A 398 18.80 16.01 -12.63
N HIS A 399 20.01 16.04 -13.23
CA HIS A 399 21.02 15.02 -12.95
C HIS A 399 21.64 15.15 -11.55
N GLU A 400 21.83 16.38 -11.06
CA GLU A 400 22.29 16.61 -9.68
C GLU A 400 21.19 16.17 -8.68
N VAL A 401 19.92 16.37 -9.04
CA VAL A 401 18.76 15.88 -8.28
C VAL A 401 18.77 14.35 -8.17
N GLU A 402 18.96 13.62 -9.27
CA GLU A 402 19.01 12.16 -9.24
C GLU A 402 20.16 11.65 -8.34
N ALA A 403 21.35 12.26 -8.42
CA ALA A 403 22.48 11.89 -7.58
C ALA A 403 22.20 12.10 -6.09
N LEU A 404 21.57 13.23 -5.72
CA LEU A 404 21.17 13.49 -4.33
C LEU A 404 20.07 12.53 -3.87
N CYS A 405 19.07 12.26 -4.72
CA CYS A 405 18.01 11.32 -4.40
C CYS A 405 18.58 9.90 -4.20
N CYS A 406 19.51 9.44 -5.04
CA CYS A 406 20.20 8.16 -4.81
C CYS A 406 20.91 8.14 -3.45
N ARG A 407 21.66 9.20 -3.10
CA ARG A 407 22.32 9.31 -1.79
C ARG A 407 21.35 9.27 -0.61
N ILE A 408 20.17 9.88 -0.76
CA ILE A 408 19.11 9.80 0.27
C ILE A 408 18.58 8.38 0.35
N LEU A 409 18.26 7.76 -0.79
CA LEU A 409 17.67 6.41 -0.85
C LEU A 409 18.64 5.31 -0.40
N ASP A 410 19.96 5.53 -0.54
CA ASP A 410 21.00 4.67 0.03
C ASP A 410 20.99 4.68 1.58
N GLN A 411 20.51 5.78 2.18
CA GLN A 411 20.39 5.92 3.64
C GLN A 411 19.01 5.52 4.15
N GLU A 412 17.98 6.01 3.47
CA GLU A 412 16.57 5.83 3.79
C GLU A 412 15.83 5.34 2.54
N MET A 413 15.78 4.02 2.39
CA MET A 413 15.18 3.35 1.24
C MET A 413 13.72 3.78 0.97
N PHE A 414 12.96 4.23 1.98
CA PHE A 414 11.54 4.60 1.88
C PHE A 414 11.25 6.09 1.95
N HIS A 415 12.25 6.96 1.73
CA HIS A 415 12.06 8.40 1.82
C HIS A 415 11.04 8.90 0.77
N PRO A 416 9.82 9.33 1.16
CA PRO A 416 8.73 9.62 0.23
C PRO A 416 9.04 10.79 -0.70
N GLU A 417 9.70 11.81 -0.16
CA GLU A 417 10.12 13.00 -0.92
C GLU A 417 11.21 12.69 -1.95
N ALA A 418 12.21 11.88 -1.60
CA ALA A 418 13.27 11.51 -2.53
C ALA A 418 12.70 10.75 -3.73
N HIS A 419 11.74 9.85 -3.51
CA HIS A 419 11.02 9.17 -4.59
C HIS A 419 10.19 10.13 -5.45
N LEU A 420 9.46 11.07 -4.83
CA LEU A 420 8.70 12.08 -5.57
C LEU A 420 9.63 12.94 -6.43
N ILE A 421 10.66 13.50 -5.82
CA ILE A 421 11.64 14.39 -6.46
C ILE A 421 12.35 13.65 -7.61
N PHE A 422 12.81 12.43 -7.38
CA PHE A 422 13.41 11.59 -8.42
C PHE A 422 12.40 11.36 -9.56
N GLY A 423 11.17 10.99 -9.22
CA GLY A 423 10.11 10.75 -10.20
C GLY A 423 9.81 11.96 -11.09
N ILE A 424 9.78 13.16 -10.50
CA ILE A 424 9.62 14.41 -11.25
C ILE A 424 10.85 14.69 -12.12
N ALA A 425 12.06 14.54 -11.57
CA ALA A 425 13.30 14.74 -12.32
C ALA A 425 13.41 13.81 -13.53
N ALA A 426 13.10 12.52 -13.34
CA ALA A 426 13.06 11.52 -14.40
C ALA A 426 12.04 11.88 -15.50
N ASN A 427 10.85 12.38 -15.13
CA ASN A 427 9.87 12.86 -16.11
C ASN A 427 10.43 14.01 -16.96
N LYS A 428 11.09 14.98 -16.30
CA LYS A 428 11.72 16.13 -16.98
C LYS A 428 12.85 15.69 -17.91
N LEU A 429 13.52 14.59 -17.59
CA LEU A 429 14.50 13.93 -18.45
C LEU A 429 13.87 12.99 -19.49
N SER A 430 12.54 12.96 -19.62
CA SER A 430 11.78 12.06 -20.50
C SER A 430 12.03 10.55 -20.24
N ARG A 431 12.55 10.21 -19.06
CA ARG A 431 12.70 8.83 -18.57
C ARG A 431 11.38 8.40 -17.93
N TYR A 432 10.36 8.22 -18.76
CA TYR A 432 8.99 8.00 -18.28
C TYR A 432 8.82 6.69 -17.49
N SER A 433 9.56 5.62 -17.83
CA SER A 433 9.56 4.37 -17.07
C SER A 433 10.00 4.58 -15.63
N ASP A 434 11.13 5.28 -15.46
CA ASP A 434 11.74 5.53 -14.16
C ASP A 434 10.87 6.50 -13.38
N SER A 435 10.34 7.53 -14.06
CA SER A 435 9.37 8.45 -13.47
C SER A 435 8.17 7.71 -12.88
N ILE A 436 7.54 6.83 -13.65
CA ILE A 436 6.39 6.03 -13.17
C ILE A 436 6.80 5.15 -11.98
N SER A 437 7.95 4.49 -12.05
CA SER A 437 8.44 3.62 -10.96
C SER A 437 8.64 4.40 -9.67
N TYR A 438 9.40 5.51 -9.71
CA TYR A 438 9.69 6.32 -8.53
C TYR A 438 8.47 7.05 -7.99
N LEU A 439 7.58 7.56 -8.84
CA LEU A 439 6.34 8.18 -8.39
C LEU A 439 5.38 7.17 -7.74
N LYS A 440 5.29 5.94 -8.27
CA LYS A 440 4.53 4.86 -7.62
C LYS A 440 5.08 4.51 -6.25
N LYS A 441 6.41 4.47 -6.10
CA LYS A 441 7.06 4.28 -4.78
C LYS A 441 6.76 5.44 -3.82
N SER A 442 6.59 6.67 -4.33
CA SER A 442 6.17 7.80 -3.50
C SER A 442 4.69 7.69 -3.07
N VAL A 443 3.78 7.35 -4.00
CA VAL A 443 2.35 7.03 -3.70
C VAL A 443 2.26 5.94 -2.64
N TYR A 444 3.08 4.92 -2.76
CA TYR A 444 3.15 3.81 -1.84
C TYR A 444 3.47 4.25 -0.40
N SER A 445 4.46 5.14 -0.26
CA SER A 445 4.86 5.67 1.04
C SER A 445 3.85 6.66 1.63
N GLN A 446 3.17 7.45 0.79
CA GLN A 446 2.19 8.45 1.22
C GLN A 446 0.93 8.43 0.35
N PRO A 447 -0.01 7.49 0.59
CA PRO A 447 -1.18 7.32 -0.28
C PRO A 447 -2.21 8.44 -0.16
N ASP A 448 -2.23 9.18 0.95
CA ASP A 448 -3.09 10.37 1.11
C ASP A 448 -2.46 11.66 0.52
N CYS A 449 -1.21 11.59 0.02
CA CYS A 449 -0.55 12.72 -0.60
C CYS A 449 -0.97 12.84 -2.07
N TRP A 450 -1.61 13.96 -2.42
CA TRP A 450 -2.14 14.16 -3.77
C TRP A 450 -1.04 14.41 -4.83
N LEU A 451 0.16 14.87 -4.44
CA LEU A 451 1.22 15.28 -5.37
C LEU A 451 1.78 14.12 -6.22
N PRO A 452 2.17 12.97 -5.66
CA PRO A 452 2.62 11.83 -6.45
C PRO A 452 1.58 11.37 -7.48
N HIS A 453 0.30 11.33 -7.11
CA HIS A 453 -0.80 10.99 -8.03
C HIS A 453 -0.93 12.01 -9.18
N PHE A 454 -0.84 13.31 -8.88
CA PHE A 454 -0.87 14.34 -9.91
C PHE A 454 0.29 14.19 -10.90
N HIS A 455 1.50 13.96 -10.40
CA HIS A 455 2.66 13.75 -11.26
C HIS A 455 2.58 12.46 -12.07
N LEU A 456 2.02 11.37 -11.53
CA LEU A 456 1.73 10.16 -12.31
C LEU A 456 0.75 10.46 -13.43
N ALA A 457 -0.31 11.22 -13.14
CA ALA A 457 -1.29 11.63 -14.14
C ALA A 457 -0.64 12.43 -15.28
N GLU A 458 0.25 13.36 -14.98
CA GLU A 458 0.99 14.15 -15.97
C GLU A 458 1.96 13.28 -16.80
N VAL A 459 2.63 12.30 -16.20
CA VAL A 459 3.49 11.37 -16.93
C VAL A 459 2.66 10.52 -17.88
N TYR A 460 1.55 9.93 -17.39
CA TYR A 460 0.63 9.13 -18.22
C TYR A 460 0.00 9.95 -19.36
N TYR A 461 -0.36 11.20 -19.08
CA TYR A 461 -0.82 12.15 -20.10
C TYR A 461 0.25 12.33 -21.19
N THR A 462 1.51 12.51 -20.79
CA THR A 462 2.64 12.76 -21.70
C THR A 462 2.91 11.56 -22.61
N ILE A 463 2.84 10.34 -22.08
CA ILE A 463 3.08 9.11 -22.87
C ILE A 463 1.86 8.61 -23.64
N GLY A 464 0.71 9.29 -23.53
CA GLY A 464 -0.52 8.93 -24.24
C GLY A 464 -1.33 7.80 -23.58
N GLU A 465 -1.01 7.42 -22.34
CA GLU A 465 -1.74 6.42 -21.54
C GLU A 465 -2.98 7.05 -20.89
N GLN A 466 -3.98 7.35 -21.72
CA GLN A 466 -5.13 8.18 -21.34
C GLN A 466 -5.93 7.61 -20.17
N ARG A 467 -6.14 6.28 -20.12
CA ARG A 467 -6.96 5.65 -19.07
C ARG A 467 -6.31 5.77 -17.69
N GLN A 468 -5.01 5.54 -17.62
CA GLN A 468 -4.21 5.60 -16.41
C GLN A 468 -4.11 7.04 -15.94
N GLY A 469 -3.82 7.98 -16.84
CA GLY A 469 -3.80 9.41 -16.52
C GLY A 469 -5.13 9.92 -15.95
N CYS A 470 -6.25 9.53 -16.56
CA CYS A 470 -7.57 9.90 -16.06
C CYS A 470 -7.86 9.34 -14.67
N ARG A 471 -7.50 8.09 -14.43
CA ARG A 471 -7.66 7.46 -13.12
C ARG A 471 -6.88 8.21 -12.04
N GLU A 472 -5.63 8.56 -12.32
CA GLU A 472 -4.79 9.29 -11.36
C GLU A 472 -5.35 10.69 -11.07
N TYR A 473 -5.84 11.43 -12.08
CA TYR A 473 -6.54 12.70 -11.82
C TYR A 473 -7.81 12.55 -10.99
N GLN A 474 -8.55 11.44 -11.12
CA GLN A 474 -9.73 11.18 -10.28
C GLN A 474 -9.32 10.96 -8.81
N VAL A 475 -8.22 10.25 -8.59
CA VAL A 475 -7.66 10.07 -7.24
C VAL A 475 -7.25 11.42 -6.65
N VAL A 476 -6.57 12.28 -7.42
CA VAL A 476 -6.22 13.63 -6.99
C VAL A 476 -7.47 14.42 -6.57
N LEU A 477 -8.52 14.44 -7.40
CA LEU A 477 -9.77 15.15 -7.07
C LEU A 477 -10.37 14.64 -5.76
N HIS A 478 -10.45 13.32 -5.57
CA HIS A 478 -10.98 12.72 -4.34
C HIS A 478 -10.12 13.06 -3.10
N LEU A 479 -8.80 13.09 -3.24
CA LEU A 479 -7.90 13.48 -2.16
C LEU A 479 -8.04 14.97 -1.80
N LEU A 480 -8.25 15.83 -2.80
CA LEU A 480 -8.43 17.27 -2.62
C LEU A 480 -9.78 17.65 -1.98
N GLU A 481 -10.80 16.81 -2.08
CA GLU A 481 -12.11 16.98 -1.43
C GLU A 481 -12.03 16.81 0.10
N LYS A 482 -11.03 16.09 0.61
CA LYS A 482 -10.83 15.91 2.06
C LYS A 482 -10.31 17.21 2.70
N GLU A 483 -11.03 17.73 3.70
CA GLU A 483 -10.66 18.99 4.36
C GLU A 483 -9.19 19.00 4.83
N GLY A 484 -8.43 20.02 4.44
CA GLY A 484 -7.04 20.21 4.84
C GLY A 484 -6.03 19.22 4.27
N ALA A 485 -6.42 18.32 3.35
CA ALA A 485 -5.48 17.41 2.67
C ALA A 485 -4.50 18.16 1.75
N PHE A 486 -4.95 19.29 1.19
CA PHE A 486 -4.11 20.14 0.36
C PHE A 486 -2.93 20.77 1.10
N GLN A 487 -3.04 21.04 2.41
CA GLN A 487 -1.97 21.62 3.23
C GLN A 487 -1.29 20.59 4.14
N ARG A 488 -1.89 19.40 4.35
CA ARG A 488 -1.39 18.34 5.23
C ARG A 488 -0.75 17.17 4.47
N HIS A 489 -0.30 17.40 3.23
CA HIS A 489 0.32 16.35 2.42
C HIS A 489 1.69 15.87 2.95
N GLY A 490 2.22 16.47 4.02
CA GLY A 490 3.37 15.94 4.75
C GLY A 490 4.71 16.09 4.01
N LEU A 491 4.76 16.91 2.96
CA LEU A 491 6.00 17.27 2.24
C LEU A 491 6.29 18.76 2.51
N PRO A 492 7.16 19.13 3.45
CA PRO A 492 7.34 20.52 3.91
C PRO A 492 7.83 21.48 2.81
N PHE A 493 8.30 20.94 1.69
CA PHE A 493 8.98 21.66 0.61
C PHE A 493 8.11 21.95 -0.61
N PHE A 494 6.99 21.26 -0.75
CA PHE A 494 6.12 21.39 -1.91
C PHE A 494 4.91 22.28 -1.57
N ASP A 495 5.16 23.54 -1.21
CA ASP A 495 4.08 24.52 -1.10
C ASP A 495 3.60 24.92 -2.50
N SER A 496 2.40 24.51 -2.86
CA SER A 496 1.77 24.93 -4.11
C SER A 496 1.30 26.38 -4.01
N SER A 497 1.64 27.21 -5.00
CA SER A 497 1.08 28.57 -5.15
C SER A 497 -0.37 28.55 -5.64
N PHE A 498 -0.88 27.39 -6.06
CA PHE A 498 -2.25 27.21 -6.50
C PHE A 498 -3.19 27.04 -5.31
N SER A 499 -4.41 27.59 -5.41
CA SER A 499 -5.46 27.24 -4.47
C SER A 499 -5.96 25.81 -4.72
N VAL A 500 -6.66 25.23 -3.73
CA VAL A 500 -7.35 23.95 -3.91
C VAL A 500 -8.30 24.00 -5.11
N ALA A 501 -9.01 25.12 -5.27
CA ALA A 501 -9.94 25.34 -6.38
C ALA A 501 -9.22 25.35 -7.73
N ASP A 502 -8.03 25.96 -7.82
CA ASP A 502 -7.24 25.98 -9.05
C ASP A 502 -6.75 24.57 -9.43
N MET A 503 -6.32 23.79 -8.44
CA MET A 503 -5.87 22.41 -8.66
C MET A 503 -7.02 21.49 -9.07
N ILE A 504 -8.20 21.64 -8.45
CA ILE A 504 -9.43 20.94 -8.87
C ILE A 504 -9.76 21.32 -10.32
N HIS A 505 -9.79 22.61 -10.63
CA HIS A 505 -10.07 23.10 -11.98
C HIS A 505 -9.07 22.54 -13.01
N LEU A 506 -7.78 22.53 -12.69
CA LEU A 506 -6.72 21.97 -13.53
C LEU A 506 -6.96 20.48 -13.81
N CYS A 507 -7.24 19.68 -12.78
CA CYS A 507 -7.49 18.25 -12.93
C CYS A 507 -8.75 17.98 -13.78
N VAL A 508 -9.81 18.76 -13.60
CA VAL A 508 -11.05 18.65 -14.39
C VAL A 508 -10.79 18.99 -15.86
N VAL A 509 -10.07 20.08 -16.15
CA VAL A 509 -9.71 20.45 -17.54
C VAL A 509 -8.85 19.36 -18.18
N LYS A 510 -7.86 18.81 -17.45
CA LYS A 510 -7.01 17.73 -17.95
C LYS A 510 -7.79 16.45 -18.26
N GLN A 511 -8.76 16.07 -17.41
CA GLN A 511 -9.66 14.95 -17.69
C GLN A 511 -10.56 15.17 -18.91
N GLN A 512 -11.02 16.40 -19.14
CA GLN A 512 -11.81 16.74 -20.32
C GLN A 512 -10.96 16.63 -21.60
N THR A 513 -9.73 17.12 -21.57
CA THR A 513 -8.77 17.02 -22.68
C THR A 513 -8.43 15.56 -23.00
N LEU A 514 -8.37 14.69 -22.00
CA LEU A 514 -8.18 13.24 -22.18
C LEU A 514 -9.46 12.49 -22.62
N GLY A 515 -10.60 13.18 -22.78
CA GLY A 515 -11.87 12.57 -23.20
C GLY A 515 -12.57 11.75 -22.12
N CYS A 516 -12.22 11.95 -20.85
CA CYS A 516 -12.61 11.07 -19.74
C CYS A 516 -13.81 11.52 -18.90
N SER A 517 -14.43 12.68 -19.17
CA SER A 517 -15.51 13.20 -18.31
C SER A 517 -16.86 13.34 -19.04
N LYS A 518 -17.92 12.78 -18.43
CA LYS A 518 -19.31 13.22 -18.61
C LYS A 518 -19.48 14.51 -17.80
N ARG A 519 -20.02 15.57 -18.41
CA ARG A 519 -20.29 16.91 -17.83
C ARG A 519 -20.45 16.90 -16.29
N VAL A 520 -19.42 17.37 -15.58
CA VAL A 520 -19.54 17.79 -14.19
C VAL A 520 -19.81 19.29 -14.20
N LEU A 521 -20.98 19.70 -13.70
CA LEU A 521 -21.30 21.10 -13.44
C LEU A 521 -20.56 21.52 -12.16
N LEU A 522 -19.74 22.56 -12.24
CA LEU A 522 -19.08 23.18 -11.09
C LEU A 522 -20.15 23.71 -10.12
N PRO A 523 -20.04 23.47 -8.80
CA PRO A 523 -20.88 24.14 -7.82
C PRO A 523 -20.46 25.62 -7.75
N GLY A 524 -21.30 26.52 -8.26
CA GLY A 524 -21.07 27.98 -8.17
C GLY A 524 -21.34 28.80 -9.43
N ALA A 525 -21.82 28.21 -10.53
CA ALA A 525 -22.33 28.98 -11.66
C ALA A 525 -23.84 29.24 -11.50
N SER A 526 -24.17 30.33 -10.81
CA SER A 526 -25.45 31.05 -10.92
C SER A 526 -25.19 32.44 -11.46
#